data_AF-L0L4U3-F1
#
_entry.id   AF-L0L4U3-F1
#
_cell.length_a   1.000
_cell.length_b   1.000
_cell.length_c   1.000
_cell.angle_alpha   90.00
_cell.angle_beta   90.00
_cell.angle_gamma   90.00
#
_symmetry.space_group_name_H-M   'P 1'
#
loop_
_entity.id
_entity.type
_entity.pdbx_description
1 polymer ?
#
loop_
_entity_poly.entity_id
_entity_poly.type
_entity_poly.pdbx_seq_one_letter_code
_entity_poly.pdbx_strand_id
1 'polypeptide(L)'
;SHNAMLREVDDIKAFIMTKIKEHEENLDLNDPQDFIDCFLIRLKQEKHNPDTEFHKDNMLGTVVNLFVAGTETTSTTIRYALMLMIKHPHIQEQMQREIDQVIGQNRIPTMDDRKSLPFTDA
;
A
#
# COMPACT_ATOMS: atom_id res chain seq x y z
N SER A 1 14.58 13.64 19.26
CA SER A 1 14.40 12.94 17.97
C SER A 1 14.06 11.47 18.16
N HIS A 2 14.78 10.69 18.98
CA HIS A 2 14.45 9.26 19.22
C HIS A 2 13.08 9.03 19.90
N ASN A 3 12.77 9.77 20.96
CA ASN A 3 11.49 9.61 21.70
C ASN A 3 10.24 10.02 20.90
N ALA A 4 10.39 10.85 19.85
CA ALA A 4 9.27 11.24 19.00
C ALA A 4 8.95 10.13 17.99
N MET A 5 9.99 9.60 17.33
CA MET A 5 9.88 8.46 16.42
C MET A 5 9.28 7.22 17.10
N LEU A 6 9.69 6.93 18.34
CA LEU A 6 9.11 5.82 19.10
C LEU A 6 7.60 6.00 19.33
N ARG A 7 7.14 7.22 19.63
CA ARG A 7 5.70 7.51 19.80
C ARG A 7 4.93 7.30 18.51
N GLU A 8 5.46 7.75 17.38
CA GLU A 8 4.81 7.56 16.07
C GLU A 8 4.66 6.06 15.72
N VAL A 9 5.67 5.25 16.03
CA VAL A 9 5.59 3.80 15.85
C VAL A 9 4.54 3.19 16.78
N ASP A 10 4.46 3.63 18.03
CA ASP A 10 3.46 3.16 18.99
C ASP A 10 2.04 3.53 18.55
N ASP A 11 1.85 4.74 18.02
CA ASP A 11 0.56 5.20 17.48
C ASP A 11 0.12 4.36 16.26
N ILE A 12 1.05 4.06 15.34
CA ILE A 12 0.80 3.18 14.19
C ILE A 12 0.41 1.78 14.66
N LYS A 13 1.15 1.22 15.62
CA LYS A 13 0.82 -0.10 16.19
C LYS A 13 -0.55 -0.10 16.85
N ALA A 14 -0.89 0.92 17.63
CA ALA A 14 -2.19 1.03 18.29
C ALA A 14 -3.34 1.12 17.27
N PHE A 15 -3.15 1.89 16.21
CA PHE A 15 -4.10 1.98 15.10
C PHE A 15 -4.28 0.62 14.41
N ILE A 16 -3.19 -0.05 14.04
CA ILE A 16 -3.25 -1.36 13.38
C ILE A 16 -3.88 -2.42 14.29
N MET A 17 -3.57 -2.41 15.58
CA MET A 17 -4.18 -3.34 16.54
C MET A 17 -5.69 -3.13 16.66
N THR A 18 -6.15 -1.87 16.58
CA THR A 18 -7.58 -1.55 16.51
C THR A 18 -8.20 -2.14 15.24
N LYS A 19 -7.54 -1.99 14.09
CA LYS A 19 -8.01 -2.54 12.81
C LYS A 19 -8.04 -4.07 12.82
N ILE A 20 -7.01 -4.72 13.37
CA ILE A 20 -6.99 -6.18 13.53
C ILE A 20 -8.19 -6.65 14.35
N LYS A 21 -8.49 -5.98 15.47
CA LYS A 21 -9.62 -6.33 16.32
C LYS A 21 -10.96 -6.19 15.58
N GLU A 22 -11.14 -5.12 14.80
CA GLU A 22 -12.33 -4.94 13.97
C GLU A 22 -12.52 -6.08 12.96
N HIS A 23 -11.43 -6.57 12.34
CA HIS A 23 -11.48 -7.73 11.45
C HIS A 23 -11.76 -9.03 12.21
N GLU A 24 -11.16 -9.24 13.39
CA GLU A 24 -11.47 -10.41 14.23
C GLU A 24 -12.95 -10.51 14.59
N GLU A 25 -13.61 -9.38 14.86
CA GLU A 25 -15.03 -9.30 15.21
C GLU A 25 -15.97 -9.54 14.01
N ASN A 26 -15.55 -9.17 12.80
CA ASN A 26 -16.39 -9.19 11.60
C ASN A 26 -15.96 -10.22 10.54
N LEU A 27 -15.02 -11.11 10.86
CA LEU A 27 -14.42 -12.03 9.90
C LEU A 27 -15.44 -12.99 9.27
N ASP A 28 -15.64 -12.88 7.95
CA ASP A 28 -16.31 -13.88 7.13
C ASP A 28 -15.28 -14.81 6.47
N LEU A 29 -15.39 -16.11 6.73
CA LEU A 29 -14.48 -17.11 6.16
C LEU A 29 -14.70 -17.35 4.67
N ASN A 30 -15.86 -16.97 4.14
CA ASN A 30 -16.21 -17.16 2.72
C ASN A 30 -15.90 -15.93 1.86
N ASP A 31 -15.65 -14.79 2.49
CA ASP A 31 -15.42 -13.51 1.82
C ASP A 31 -14.30 -12.71 2.51
N PRO A 32 -13.03 -13.16 2.42
CA PRO A 32 -11.91 -12.42 2.97
C PRO A 32 -11.71 -11.10 2.23
N GLN A 33 -11.79 -9.98 2.94
CA GLN A 33 -11.78 -8.65 2.32
C GLN A 33 -10.36 -8.13 2.08
N ASP A 34 -9.40 -8.50 2.94
CA ASP A 34 -8.04 -8.00 2.86
C ASP A 34 -6.98 -8.96 3.44
N PHE A 35 -5.75 -8.45 3.56
CA PHE A 35 -4.61 -9.19 4.10
C PHE A 35 -4.83 -9.64 5.55
N ILE A 36 -5.47 -8.81 6.39
CA ILE A 36 -5.71 -9.13 7.80
C ILE A 36 -6.67 -10.33 7.88
N ASP A 37 -7.77 -10.31 7.13
CA ASP A 37 -8.70 -11.44 7.05
C ASP A 37 -8.00 -12.73 6.60
N CYS A 38 -7.20 -12.63 5.53
CA CYS A 38 -6.43 -13.77 5.02
C CYS A 38 -5.48 -14.34 6.09
N PHE A 39 -4.79 -13.48 6.84
CA PHE A 39 -3.89 -13.90 7.91
C PHE A 39 -4.67 -14.56 9.06
N LEU A 40 -5.80 -13.98 9.47
CA LEU A 40 -6.65 -14.53 10.53
C LEU A 40 -7.22 -15.90 10.14
N ILE A 41 -7.67 -16.07 8.89
CA ILE A 41 -8.12 -17.36 8.35
C ILE A 41 -6.99 -18.38 8.43
N ARG A 42 -5.78 -18.00 8.01
CA ARG A 42 -4.64 -18.91 8.05
C ARG A 42 -4.23 -19.28 9.47
N LEU A 43 -4.23 -18.32 10.40
CA LEU A 43 -3.99 -18.55 11.83
C LEU A 43 -4.99 -19.58 12.39
N LYS A 44 -6.28 -19.51 11.99
CA LYS A 44 -7.28 -20.51 12.39
C LYS A 44 -6.98 -21.90 11.82
N GLN A 45 -6.56 -21.98 10.56
CA GLN A 45 -6.21 -23.26 9.89
C GLN A 45 -4.98 -23.92 10.52
N GLU A 46 -4.00 -23.14 10.96
CA GLU A 46 -2.74 -23.63 11.53
C GLU A 46 -2.73 -23.74 13.06
N LYS A 47 -3.89 -23.59 13.72
CA LYS A 47 -4.02 -23.59 15.20
C LYS A 47 -3.37 -24.79 15.91
N HIS A 48 -3.25 -25.94 15.22
CA HIS A 48 -2.68 -27.17 15.77
C HIS A 48 -1.25 -27.46 15.31
N ASN A 49 -0.65 -26.57 14.54
CA ASN A 49 0.74 -26.66 14.13
C ASN A 49 1.62 -25.96 15.18
N PRO A 50 2.44 -26.69 15.96
CA PRO A 50 3.32 -26.07 16.95
C PRO A 50 4.46 -25.23 16.31
N ASP A 51 4.78 -25.48 15.05
CA ASP A 51 5.84 -24.81 14.29
C ASP A 51 5.29 -23.68 13.40
N THR A 52 4.09 -23.17 13.69
CA THR A 52 3.46 -22.11 12.88
C THR A 52 4.05 -20.73 13.16
N GLU A 53 4.31 -19.99 12.08
CA GLU A 53 4.66 -18.57 12.14
C GLU A 53 3.41 -17.65 12.06
N PHE A 54 2.21 -18.23 11.97
CA PHE A 54 0.95 -17.49 11.94
C PHE A 54 0.44 -17.23 13.36
N HIS A 55 0.99 -16.19 13.99
CA HIS A 55 0.56 -15.69 15.30
C HIS A 55 0.37 -14.17 15.30
N LYS A 56 -0.31 -13.65 16.32
CA LYS A 56 -0.73 -12.23 16.39
C LYS A 56 0.43 -11.24 16.31
N ASP A 57 1.55 -11.53 16.97
CA ASP A 57 2.71 -10.64 16.94
C ASP A 57 3.32 -10.54 15.54
N ASN A 58 3.41 -11.66 14.82
CA ASN A 58 3.93 -11.66 13.44
C ASN A 58 2.95 -10.98 12.48
N MET A 59 1.64 -11.15 12.69
CA MET A 59 0.61 -10.41 11.95
C MET A 59 0.77 -8.90 12.14
N LEU A 60 0.84 -8.44 13.40
CA LEU A 60 1.03 -7.02 13.72
C LEU A 60 2.32 -6.49 13.08
N GLY A 61 3.43 -7.20 13.26
CA GLY A 61 4.72 -6.83 12.68
C GLY A 61 4.67 -6.72 11.16
N THR A 62 4.02 -7.69 10.49
CA THR A 62 3.88 -7.70 9.03
C THR A 62 3.02 -6.56 8.53
N VAL A 63 1.87 -6.30 9.15
CA VAL A 63 0.98 -5.20 8.75
C VAL A 63 1.64 -3.84 8.98
N VAL A 64 2.34 -3.65 10.11
CA VAL A 64 3.14 -2.42 10.36
C VAL A 64 4.20 -2.24 9.28
N ASN A 65 4.93 -3.30 8.95
CA ASN A 65 5.97 -3.25 7.93
C ASN A 65 5.41 -2.84 6.56
N LEU A 66 4.32 -3.48 6.11
CA LEU A 66 3.66 -3.14 4.86
C LEU A 66 3.16 -1.70 4.83
N PHE A 67 2.54 -1.24 5.92
CA PHE A 67 1.98 0.11 6.02
C PHE A 67 3.08 1.18 5.92
N VAL A 68 4.17 1.02 6.68
CA VAL A 68 5.28 1.99 6.69
C VAL A 68 6.03 1.97 5.37
N ALA A 69 6.42 0.78 4.90
CA ALA A 69 7.20 0.61 3.68
C ALA A 69 6.47 1.17 2.45
N GLY A 70 5.17 0.90 2.32
CA GLY A 70 4.37 1.36 1.17
C GLY A 70 4.09 2.86 1.18
N THR A 71 3.92 3.47 2.35
CA THR A 71 3.49 4.87 2.46
C THR A 71 4.63 5.84 2.23
N GLU A 72 5.74 5.71 2.96
CA GLU A 72 6.80 6.71 2.95
C GLU A 72 7.55 6.76 1.62
N THR A 73 7.89 5.58 1.07
CA THR A 73 8.67 5.45 -0.16
C THR A 73 7.88 5.93 -1.38
N THR A 74 6.61 5.54 -1.50
CA THR A 74 5.73 5.95 -2.60
C THR A 74 5.42 7.44 -2.53
N SER A 75 5.05 7.96 -1.36
CA SER A 75 4.75 9.39 -1.16
C SER A 75 5.96 10.27 -1.50
N THR A 76 7.15 9.87 -1.05
CA THR A 76 8.39 10.58 -1.36
C THR A 76 8.69 10.54 -2.85
N THR A 77 8.57 9.38 -3.50
CA THR A 77 8.79 9.25 -4.95
C THR A 77 7.85 10.14 -5.75
N ILE A 78 6.54 10.13 -5.44
CA ILE A 78 5.54 10.98 -6.12
C ILE A 78 5.86 12.46 -5.91
N ARG A 79 6.22 12.87 -4.68
CA ARG A 79 6.60 14.25 -4.38
C ARG A 79 7.79 14.71 -5.22
N TYR A 80 8.81 13.86 -5.36
CA TYR A 80 9.97 14.15 -6.21
C TYR A 80 9.60 14.19 -7.70
N ALA A 81 8.78 13.26 -8.17
CA ALA A 81 8.31 13.25 -9.56
C ALA A 81 7.56 14.55 -9.91
N LEU A 82 6.65 15.00 -9.05
CA LEU A 82 5.95 16.29 -9.20
C LEU A 82 6.93 17.47 -9.22
N MET A 83 7.89 17.50 -8.30
CA MET A 83 8.92 18.55 -8.26
C MET A 83 9.75 18.59 -9.55
N LEU A 84 10.13 17.43 -10.08
CA LEU A 84 10.87 17.32 -11.34
C LEU A 84 10.03 17.80 -12.52
N MET A 85 8.74 17.45 -12.58
CA MET A 85 7.82 17.94 -13.62
C MET A 85 7.67 19.47 -13.59
N ILE A 86 7.53 20.07 -12.41
CA ILE A 86 7.50 21.54 -12.25
C ILE A 86 8.81 22.19 -12.74
N LYS A 87 9.96 21.58 -12.43
CA LYS A 87 11.28 22.07 -12.85
C LYS A 87 11.53 21.90 -14.35
N HIS A 88 10.92 20.90 -14.97
CA HIS A 88 11.10 20.53 -16.37
C HIS A 88 9.75 20.52 -17.11
N PRO A 89 9.13 21.71 -17.34
CA PRO A 89 7.76 21.80 -17.87
C PRO A 89 7.60 21.15 -19.25
N HIS A 90 8.64 21.12 -20.08
CA HIS A 90 8.63 20.44 -21.38
C HIS A 90 8.44 18.92 -21.26
N ILE A 91 8.99 18.29 -20.20
CA ILE A 91 8.78 16.87 -19.90
C ILE A 91 7.34 16.64 -19.47
N GLN A 92 6.81 17.49 -18.59
CA GLN A 92 5.42 17.43 -18.16
C GLN A 92 4.45 17.59 -19.34
N GLU A 93 4.67 18.57 -20.22
CA GLU A 93 3.86 18.76 -21.43
C GLU A 93 3.90 17.55 -22.37
N GLN A 94 5.08 16.94 -22.54
CA GLN A 94 5.21 15.76 -23.39
C GLN A 94 4.47 14.55 -22.80
N MET A 95 4.57 14.33 -21.49
CA MET A 95 3.83 13.30 -20.78
C MET A 95 2.32 13.51 -20.90
N GLN A 96 1.84 14.74 -20.69
CA GLN A 96 0.42 15.08 -20.85
C GLN A 96 -0.07 14.84 -22.27
N ARG A 97 0.69 15.25 -23.29
CA ARG A 97 0.35 14.99 -24.70
C ARG A 97 0.23 13.51 -25.00
N GLU A 98 1.13 12.67 -24.48
CA GLU A 98 1.07 11.22 -24.66
C GLU A 98 -0.18 10.62 -23.98
N ILE A 99 -0.46 11.02 -22.74
CA ILE A 99 -1.65 10.60 -22.00
C ILE A 99 -2.94 11.00 -22.74
N ASP A 100 -3.04 12.24 -23.21
CA ASP A 100 -4.21 12.74 -23.94
C ASP A 100 -4.43 11.99 -25.26
N GLN A 101 -3.35 11.59 -25.95
CA GLN A 101 -3.43 10.83 -27.20
C GLN A 101 -3.86 9.38 -27.00
N VAL A 102 -3.35 8.73 -25.95
CA VAL A 102 -3.55 7.29 -25.72
C VAL A 102 -4.80 7.00 -24.89
N ILE A 103 -5.03 7.79 -23.84
CA ILE A 103 -6.12 7.59 -22.88
C ILE A 103 -7.28 8.56 -23.18
N GLY A 104 -6.95 9.81 -23.47
CA GLY A 104 -7.92 10.89 -23.63
C GLY A 104 -8.64 11.27 -22.32
N GLN A 105 -9.71 12.06 -22.43
CA GLN A 105 -10.40 12.63 -21.25
C GLN A 105 -11.66 11.88 -20.82
N ASN A 106 -12.08 10.85 -21.57
CA ASN A 106 -13.38 10.20 -21.39
C ASN A 106 -13.37 8.99 -20.44
N ARG A 107 -12.18 8.55 -19.99
CA ARG A 107 -12.04 7.41 -19.09
C ARG A 107 -10.85 7.59 -18.16
N ILE A 108 -10.87 6.85 -17.05
CA ILE A 108 -9.73 6.78 -16.14
C ILE A 108 -8.61 5.89 -16.72
N PRO A 109 -7.33 6.17 -16.39
CA PRO A 109 -6.21 5.31 -16.74
C PRO A 109 -6.35 3.91 -16.12
N THR A 110 -5.81 2.92 -16.82
CA THR A 110 -5.72 1.52 -16.39
C THR A 110 -4.27 1.02 -16.46
N MET A 111 -3.97 -0.09 -15.79
CA MET A 111 -2.61 -0.65 -15.83
C MET A 111 -2.20 -1.13 -17.24
N ASP A 112 -3.16 -1.48 -18.09
CA ASP A 112 -2.85 -1.89 -19.47
C ASP A 112 -2.40 -0.74 -20.36
N ASP A 113 -2.81 0.50 -20.05
CA ASP A 113 -2.40 1.70 -20.79
C ASP A 113 -0.89 1.93 -20.73
N ARG A 114 -0.23 1.48 -19.66
CA ARG A 114 1.21 1.65 -19.43
C ARG A 114 2.05 1.20 -20.61
N LYS A 115 1.68 0.08 -21.26
CA LYS A 115 2.40 -0.48 -22.44
C LYS A 115 2.35 0.45 -23.66
N SER A 116 1.35 1.32 -23.70
CA SER A 116 1.11 2.28 -24.78
C SER A 116 1.61 3.69 -24.44
N LEU A 117 2.26 3.87 -23.28
CA LEU A 117 2.80 5.15 -22.81
C LEU A 117 4.33 5.10 -22.64
N PRO A 118 5.11 4.83 -23.71
CA PRO A 118 6.55 4.64 -23.61
C PRO A 118 7.32 5.84 -23.07
N PHE A 119 6.85 7.08 -23.25
CA PHE A 119 7.51 8.25 -22.66
C PHE A 119 7.18 8.40 -21.17
N THR A 120 5.93 8.15 -20.79
CA THR A 120 5.49 8.20 -19.39
C THR A 120 6.10 7.07 -18.54
N ASP A 121 6.38 5.91 -19.15
CA ASP A 121 6.98 4.74 -18.47
C ASP A 121 8.52 4.79 -18.36
N ALA A 122 9.19 5.66 -19.13
CA ALA A 122 10.64 5.71 -19.29
C ALA A 122 11.43 6.08 -18.03
#